data_AF-K4ALJ6-F1
#
_entry.id   AF-K4ALJ6-F1
#
_cell.length_a   1.000
_cell.length_b   1.000
_cell.length_c   1.000
_cell.angle_alpha   90.00
_cell.angle_beta   90.00
_cell.angle_gamma   90.00
#
_symmetry.space_group_name_H-M   'P 1'
#
loop_
_entity.id
_entity.type
_entity.pdbx_description
1 polymer ?
#
loop_
_entity_poly.entity_id
_entity_poly.type
_entity_poly.pdbx_seq_one_letter_code
_entity_poly.pdbx_strand_id
1 'polypeptide(L)'
;LWLQGKTLPPQVVDIHNYGLMQLVNFIAEHYKWGSKQYISLWCDLDNDSIEIKSDEHLYEWFELNLENGVVHIVAQINDFEGPL
;
A
#
# COMPACT_ATOMS: atom_id res chain seq x y z
N LEU A 1 -14.84 -0.32 7.53
CA LEU A 1 -14.41 -1.15 8.67
C LEU A 1 -12.89 -1.25 8.58
N TRP A 2 -12.15 -0.64 9.49
CA TRP A 2 -10.69 -0.83 9.57
C TRP A 2 -10.44 -2.13 10.33
N LEU A 3 -9.97 -3.16 9.63
CA LEU A 3 -9.55 -4.44 10.22
C LEU A 3 -8.33 -4.21 11.14
N GLN A 4 -8.09 -5.14 12.07
CA GLN A 4 -7.18 -5.10 13.23
C GLN A 4 -5.66 -4.92 12.93
N GLY A 5 -5.29 -4.16 11.90
CA GLY A 5 -3.90 -3.89 11.53
C GLY A 5 -3.39 -2.50 11.95
N LYS A 6 -2.07 -2.35 12.01
CA LYS A 6 -1.39 -1.07 12.17
C LYS A 6 -1.33 -0.35 10.83
N THR A 7 -2.13 0.71 10.68
CA THR A 7 -2.01 1.64 9.56
C THR A 7 -0.72 2.46 9.72
N LEU A 8 0.06 2.51 8.64
CA LEU A 8 1.27 3.32 8.55
C LEU A 8 0.91 4.74 8.09
N PRO A 9 1.78 5.74 8.32
CA PRO A 9 1.66 7.03 7.66
C PRO A 9 1.51 6.84 6.13
N PRO A 10 0.76 7.70 5.42
CA PRO A 10 0.67 7.61 3.96
C PRO A 10 2.06 7.62 3.32
N GLN A 11 2.30 6.66 2.43
CA GLN A 11 3.55 6.60 1.66
C GLN A 11 3.40 7.51 0.44
N VAL A 12 4.32 8.46 0.31
CA VAL A 12 4.40 9.32 -0.89
C VAL A 12 5.27 8.60 -1.90
N VAL A 13 4.67 8.22 -3.03
CA VAL A 13 5.30 7.38 -4.04
C VAL A 13 5.36 8.15 -5.35
N ASP A 14 6.55 8.21 -5.94
CA ASP A 14 6.74 8.74 -7.29
C ASP A 14 6.20 7.72 -8.31
N ILE A 15 5.32 8.19 -9.18
CA ILE A 15 4.58 7.37 -10.15
C ILE A 15 5.48 6.68 -11.19
N HIS A 16 6.75 7.10 -11.31
CA HIS A 16 7.70 6.53 -12.26
C HIS A 16 8.66 5.52 -11.65
N ASN A 17 8.67 5.34 -10.32
CA ASN A 17 9.77 4.69 -9.62
C ASN A 17 9.48 3.30 -9.03
N TYR A 18 8.26 2.76 -9.14
CA TYR A 18 7.93 1.52 -8.42
C TYR A 18 6.93 0.61 -9.13
N GLY A 19 7.30 -0.66 -9.30
CA GLY A 19 6.34 -1.78 -9.29
C GLY A 19 5.95 -2.14 -7.86
N LEU A 20 4.85 -2.89 -7.70
CA LEU A 20 4.24 -3.28 -6.43
C LEU A 20 5.25 -3.91 -5.47
N MET A 21 6.10 -4.82 -5.95
CA MET A 21 7.12 -5.47 -5.12
C MET A 21 8.18 -4.48 -4.63
N GLN A 22 8.58 -3.50 -5.45
CA GLN A 22 9.55 -2.49 -5.05
C GLN A 22 8.97 -1.57 -3.98
N LEU A 23 7.68 -1.22 -4.09
CA LEU A 23 6.96 -0.47 -3.08
C LEU A 23 6.88 -1.23 -1.75
N VAL A 24 6.55 -2.53 -1.79
CA VAL A 24 6.52 -3.38 -0.58
C VAL A 24 7.91 -3.45 0.07
N ASN A 25 8.97 -3.63 -0.72
CA ASN A 25 10.34 -3.65 -0.22
C ASN A 25 10.74 -2.31 0.42
N PHE A 26 10.41 -1.19 -0.22
CA PHE A 26 10.63 0.14 0.34
C PHE A 26 9.97 0.30 1.71
N ILE A 27 8.72 -0.15 1.86
CA ILE A 27 8.02 -0.11 3.15
C ILE A 27 8.69 -1.03 4.17
N ALA A 28 9.09 -2.24 3.76
CA ALA A 28 9.75 -3.21 4.63
C ALA A 28 11.11 -2.72 5.18
N GLU A 29 11.82 -1.88 4.43
CA GLU A 29 13.07 -1.26 4.88
C GLU A 29 12.86 -0.25 6.01
N HIS A 30 11.69 0.39 6.06
CA HIS A 30 11.39 1.48 7.01
C HIS A 30 10.52 1.03 8.20
N TYR A 31 9.78 -0.08 8.05
CA TYR A 31 8.83 -0.56 9.05
C TYR A 31 9.08 -2.02 9.40
N LYS A 32 9.19 -2.29 10.70
CA LYS A 32 9.33 -3.66 11.20
C LYS A 32 7.96 -4.36 11.20
N TRP A 33 7.92 -5.55 10.62
CA TRP A 33 6.83 -6.52 10.76
C TRP A 33 7.37 -7.92 11.06
N GLY A 34 6.53 -8.76 11.67
CA GLY A 34 6.83 -10.14 12.01
C GLY A 34 6.50 -11.13 10.89
N SER A 35 6.97 -12.37 11.03
CA SER A 35 6.69 -13.46 10.08
C SER A 35 5.23 -13.91 10.03
N LYS A 36 4.40 -13.43 10.96
CA LYS A 36 2.94 -13.67 11.05
C LYS A 36 2.12 -12.46 10.59
N GLN A 37 2.72 -11.58 9.81
CA GLN A 37 2.09 -10.36 9.34
C GLN A 37 2.15 -10.27 7.81
N TYR A 38 1.15 -9.62 7.24
CA TYR A 38 1.10 -9.27 5.83
C TYR A 38 0.77 -7.79 5.68
N ILE A 39 1.08 -7.22 4.52
CA ILE A 39 0.75 -5.84 4.19
C ILE A 39 -0.40 -5.79 3.19
N SER A 40 -1.37 -4.92 3.45
CA SER A 40 -2.35 -4.47 2.46
C SER A 40 -2.05 -3.03 2.07
N LEU A 41 -2.18 -2.73 0.79
CA LEU A 41 -1.95 -1.41 0.21
C LEU A 41 -3.25 -0.88 -0.38
N TRP A 42 -3.55 0.39 -0.14
CA TRP A 42 -4.82 1.00 -0.52
C TRP A 42 -4.63 2.36 -1.16
N CYS A 43 -5.38 2.60 -2.23
CA CYS A 43 -5.60 3.92 -2.79
C CYS A 43 -6.71 4.60 -2.00
N ASP A 44 -6.41 5.72 -1.35
CA ASP A 44 -7.40 6.50 -0.60
C ASP A 44 -8.06 7.50 -1.56
N LEU A 45 -9.34 7.28 -1.87
CA LEU A 45 -10.18 8.18 -2.67
C LEU A 45 -11.10 8.95 -1.72
N ASP A 46 -11.60 10.12 -2.14
CA ASP A 46 -12.41 11.00 -1.29
C ASP A 46 -13.60 10.33 -0.58
N ASN A 47 -14.16 9.25 -1.16
CA ASN A 47 -15.29 8.51 -0.59
C ASN A 47 -15.14 6.97 -0.66
N ASP A 48 -14.00 6.45 -1.10
CA ASP A 48 -13.81 5.00 -1.26
C ASP A 48 -12.34 4.63 -1.07
N SER A 49 -12.05 3.34 -0.95
CA SER A 49 -10.69 2.83 -0.92
C SER A 49 -10.57 1.57 -1.75
N ILE A 50 -9.63 1.56 -2.68
CA ILE A 50 -9.39 0.40 -3.54
C ILE A 50 -8.09 -0.27 -3.10
N GLU A 51 -8.15 -1.58 -2.87
CA GLU A 51 -6.97 -2.37 -2.53
C GLU A 51 -6.09 -2.60 -3.76
N ILE A 52 -4.80 -2.29 -3.63
CA ILE A 52 -3.79 -2.56 -4.65
C ILE A 52 -3.35 -4.01 -4.48
N LYS A 53 -3.74 -4.87 -5.43
CA LYS A 53 -3.46 -6.32 -5.40
C LYS A 53 -2.47 -6.76 -6.47
N SER A 54 -2.21 -5.92 -7.46
CA SER A 54 -1.31 -6.19 -8.57
C SER A 54 -0.62 -4.93 -9.07
N ASP A 55 0.39 -5.10 -9.92
CA ASP A 55 1.06 -3.99 -10.60
C ASP A 55 0.08 -3.20 -11.49
N GLU A 56 -0.92 -3.85 -12.09
CA GLU A 56 -1.94 -3.17 -12.89
C GLU A 56 -2.79 -2.22 -12.04
N HIS A 57 -3.24 -2.63 -10.84
CA HIS A 57 -3.98 -1.74 -9.94
C HIS A 57 -3.13 -0.53 -9.53
N LEU A 58 -1.83 -0.75 -9.29
CA LEU A 58 -0.90 0.32 -8.94
C LEU A 58 -0.70 1.29 -10.12
N TYR A 59 -0.58 0.75 -11.32
CA TYR A 59 -0.42 1.54 -12.54
C TYR A 59 -1.67 2.35 -12.86
N GLU A 60 -2.87 1.77 -12.74
CA GLU A 60 -4.13 2.50 -12.86
C GLU A 60 -4.20 3.67 -11.87
N TRP A 61 -3.72 3.47 -10.64
CA TRP A 61 -3.66 4.53 -9.64
C TRP A 61 -2.68 5.64 -10.02
N PHE A 62 -1.52 5.29 -10.58
CA PHE A 62 -0.57 6.26 -11.09
C PHE A 62 -1.14 7.07 -12.26
N GLU A 63 -1.86 6.42 -13.19
CA GLU A 63 -2.50 7.10 -14.32
C GLU A 63 -3.53 8.14 -13.86
N LEU A 64 -4.31 7.82 -12.83
CA LEU A 64 -5.27 8.76 -12.24
C LEU A 64 -4.62 9.99 -11.57
N ASN A 65 -3.32 9.92 -11.27
CA ASN A 65 -2.58 10.95 -10.55
C ASN A 65 -1.37 11.50 -11.34
N LEU A 66 -1.34 11.29 -12.67
CA LEU A 66 -0.25 11.72 -13.54
C LEU A 66 0.09 13.21 -13.39
N GLU A 67 -0.92 14.07 -13.24
CA GLU A 67 -0.73 15.52 -13.12
C GLU A 67 -0.01 15.92 -11.82
N ASN A 68 -0.17 15.13 -10.75
CA ASN A 68 0.45 15.40 -9.46
C ASN A 68 1.91 14.91 -9.39
N GLY A 69 2.30 13.95 -10.24
CA GLY A 69 3.63 13.32 -10.26
C GLY A 69 3.93 12.42 -9.06
N VAL A 70 3.08 12.44 -8.03
CA VAL A 70 3.17 11.60 -6.84
C VAL A 70 1.79 11.10 -6.44
N VAL A 71 1.76 9.95 -5.77
CA VAL A 71 0.55 9.40 -5.16
C VAL A 71 0.73 9.15 -3.67
N HIS A 72 -0.39 9.23 -2.95
CA HIS A 72 -0.48 8.75 -1.58
C HIS A 72 -0.99 7.32 -1.58
N ILE A 73 -0.26 6.43 -0.91
CA ILE A 73 -0.67 5.03 -0.70
C ILE A 73 -0.78 4.77 0.79
N VAL A 74 -1.92 4.24 1.21
CA VAL A 74 -2.13 3.81 2.59
C VAL A 74 -1.66 2.37 2.72
N ALA A 75 -0.70 2.16 3.61
CA ALA A 75 -0.18 0.85 3.94
C ALA A 75 -0.71 0.39 5.30
N GLN A 76 -1.18 -0.85 5.39
CA GLN A 76 -1.64 -1.45 6.63
C GLN A 76 -0.91 -2.77 6.87
N ILE A 77 -0.28 -2.90 8.04
CA ILE A 77 0.32 -4.16 8.50
C ILE A 77 -0.73 -4.91 9.29
N ASN A 78 -1.12 -6.08 8.81
CA ASN A 78 -2.16 -6.92 9.37
C ASN A 78 -1.56 -8.20 9.97
N ASP A 79 -2.16 -8.70 11.04
CA ASP A 79 -1.85 -10.03 11.57
C ASP A 79 -2.64 -11.10 10.81
N PHE A 80 -2.04 -12.28 10.58
CA PHE A 80 -2.82 -13.43 10.10
C PHE A 80 -3.79 -13.90 11.18
N GLU A 81 -5.07 -14.00 10.85
CA GLU A 81 -6.07 -14.61 11.73
C GLU A 81 -6.00 -16.14 11.61
N GLY A 82 -5.63 -16.83 12.70
CA GLY A 82 -5.62 -18.29 12.81
C GLY A 82 -4.25 -18.93 13.01
N PRO A 83 -4.18 -20.26 13.21
CA PRO A 83 -2.91 -20.99 13.24
C PRO A 83 -2.25 -20.99 11.85
N LEU A 84 -0.92 -20.82 11.82
CA LEU A 84 -0.09 -20.95 10.61
C LEU A 84 0.02 -22.39 10.13
#